data_AF-A0A8T5U287-F1
#
_entry.id   AF-A0A8T5U287-F1
#
_cell.length_a   1.000
_cell.length_b   1.000
_cell.length_c   1.000
_cell.angle_alpha   90.00
_cell.angle_beta   90.00
_cell.angle_gamma   90.00
#
_symmetry.space_group_name_H-M   'P 1'
#
loop_
_entity.id
_entity.type
_entity.pdbx_description
1 polymer ?
#
loop_
_entity_poly.entity_id
_entity_poly.type
_entity_poly.pdbx_seq_one_letter_code
_entity_poly.pdbx_strand_id
1 'polypeptide(L)'
;MEYIDNNKTVLIEILEIVKKLILEPRTDISWSTFDSKDELIFELDSHIQKLKLEDFSKVKDLILLFAPTSDLQEISLSSGWSNHYLNISEKFDVAIRNLCEIFKLKPFFDD
;
A
#
# COMPACT_ATOMS: atom_id res chain seq x y z
N MET A 1 10.68 -22.25 1.31
CA MET A 1 10.51 -21.31 2.44
C MET A 1 11.15 -19.94 2.21
N GLU A 2 11.97 -19.75 1.16
CA GLU A 2 12.66 -18.48 0.87
C GLU A 2 11.81 -17.44 0.09
N TYR A 3 10.77 -17.88 -0.63
CA TYR A 3 9.93 -17.00 -1.47
C TYR A 3 8.81 -16.25 -0.71
N ILE A 4 8.36 -16.75 0.44
CA ILE A 4 7.26 -16.14 1.21
C ILE A 4 7.75 -14.89 1.95
N ASP A 5 8.97 -14.97 2.52
CA ASP A 5 9.57 -13.87 3.27
C ASP A 5 9.87 -12.65 2.36
N ASN A 6 10.12 -12.91 1.07
CA ASN A 6 10.41 -11.86 0.11
C ASN A 6 9.20 -10.96 -0.21
N ASN A 7 8.01 -11.51 -0.45
CA ASN A 7 6.84 -10.69 -0.86
C ASN A 7 6.34 -9.80 0.28
N LYS A 8 6.25 -10.32 1.51
CA LYS A 8 5.88 -9.55 2.70
C LYS A 8 6.88 -8.42 2.94
N THR A 9 8.18 -8.72 2.86
CA THR A 9 9.24 -7.72 3.05
C THR A 9 9.13 -6.61 2.00
N VAL A 10 8.94 -6.96 0.73
CA VAL A 10 8.73 -5.99 -0.36
C VAL A 10 7.50 -5.11 -0.10
N LEU A 11 6.38 -5.67 0.35
CA LEU A 11 5.19 -4.88 0.69
C LEU A 11 5.46 -3.90 1.83
N ILE A 12 6.14 -4.34 2.89
CA ILE A 12 6.51 -3.47 4.02
C ILE A 12 7.44 -2.33 3.54
N GLU A 13 8.44 -2.65 2.72
CA GLU A 13 9.36 -1.65 2.16
C GLU A 13 8.61 -0.62 1.29
N ILE A 14 7.67 -1.07 0.48
CA ILE A 14 6.79 -0.19 -0.32
C ILE A 14 6.00 0.75 0.58
N LEU A 15 5.36 0.23 1.63
CA LEU A 15 4.59 1.07 2.56
C LEU A 15 5.49 2.08 3.28
N GLU A 16 6.71 1.70 3.68
CA GLU A 16 7.66 2.65 4.28
C GLU A 16 8.16 3.70 3.28
N ILE A 17 8.32 3.37 2.00
CA ILE A 17 8.64 4.34 0.94
C ILE A 17 7.48 5.33 0.78
N VAL A 18 6.24 4.83 0.68
CA VAL A 18 5.04 5.67 0.55
C VAL A 18 4.89 6.60 1.75
N LYS A 19 5.09 6.10 2.97
CA LYS A 19 5.11 6.94 4.19
C LYS A 19 6.12 8.08 4.09
N LYS A 20 7.35 7.80 3.63
CA LYS A 20 8.38 8.84 3.46
C LYS A 20 7.95 9.91 2.47
N LEU A 21 7.34 9.53 1.34
CA LEU A 21 6.80 10.48 0.36
C LEU A 21 5.69 11.33 0.98
N ILE A 22 4.76 10.73 1.72
CA ILE A 22 3.66 11.46 2.36
C ILE A 22 4.16 12.50 3.36
N LEU A 23 5.20 12.16 4.12
CA LEU A 23 5.82 13.06 5.11
C LEU A 23 6.61 14.21 4.48
N GLU A 24 6.87 14.20 3.16
CA GLU A 24 7.51 15.33 2.51
C GLU A 24 6.63 16.60 2.63
N PRO A 25 7.21 17.78 2.90
CA PRO A 25 6.45 19.02 3.06
C PRO A 25 5.58 19.35 1.83
N ARG A 26 6.04 18.97 0.64
CA ARG A 26 5.36 19.23 -0.64
C ARG A 26 4.16 18.31 -0.91
N THR A 27 3.98 17.25 -0.13
CA THR A 27 2.87 16.32 -0.37
C THR A 27 1.55 16.99 -0.04
N ASP A 28 0.66 16.97 -1.03
CA ASP A 28 -0.68 17.51 -0.99
C ASP A 28 -1.71 16.38 -0.90
N ILE A 29 -2.45 16.33 0.21
CA ILE A 29 -3.48 15.33 0.48
C ILE A 29 -4.91 15.84 0.24
N SER A 30 -5.07 17.04 -0.31
CA SER A 30 -6.38 17.71 -0.47
C SER A 30 -7.39 16.93 -1.32
N TRP A 31 -6.92 15.97 -2.13
CA TRP A 31 -7.72 15.12 -3.01
C TRP A 31 -7.88 13.69 -2.50
N SER A 32 -7.68 13.47 -1.20
CA SER A 32 -7.86 12.17 -0.55
C SER A 32 -9.04 12.16 0.42
N THR A 33 -9.51 10.98 0.80
CA THR A 33 -10.52 10.83 1.86
C THR A 33 -9.97 11.04 3.28
N PHE A 34 -8.65 11.22 3.44
CA PHE A 34 -8.01 11.39 4.74
C PHE A 34 -8.04 12.86 5.17
N ASP A 35 -8.38 13.10 6.44
CA ASP A 35 -8.44 14.44 7.03
C ASP A 35 -7.03 15.02 7.29
N SER A 36 -6.02 14.14 7.41
CA SER A 36 -4.64 14.54 7.72
C SER A 36 -3.59 13.55 7.23
N LYS A 37 -2.35 14.03 7.09
CA LYS A 37 -1.20 13.15 6.82
C LYS A 37 -1.01 12.13 7.93
N ASP A 38 -1.24 12.51 9.18
CA ASP A 38 -1.08 11.62 10.33
C ASP A 38 -2.07 10.45 10.29
N GLU A 39 -3.32 10.69 9.85
CA GLU A 39 -4.32 9.64 9.66
C GLU A 39 -3.89 8.64 8.58
N LEU A 40 -3.43 9.14 7.43
CA LEU A 40 -2.92 8.28 6.36
C LEU A 40 -1.67 7.50 6.81
N ILE A 41 -0.76 8.12 7.54
CA ILE A 41 0.41 7.44 8.11
C ILE A 41 -0.02 6.35 9.10
N PHE A 42 -1.04 6.60 9.92
CA PHE A 42 -1.59 5.61 10.84
C PHE A 42 -2.20 4.40 10.10
N GLU A 43 -2.92 4.63 9.00
CA GLU A 43 -3.46 3.55 8.17
C GLU A 43 -2.33 2.69 7.57
N LEU A 44 -1.28 3.34 7.04
CA LEU A 44 -0.10 2.65 6.50
C LEU A 44 0.63 1.84 7.59
N ASP A 45 0.80 2.41 8.79
CA ASP A 45 1.41 1.72 9.93
C ASP A 45 0.58 0.52 10.40
N SER A 46 -0.75 0.64 10.43
CA SER A 46 -1.67 -0.46 10.72
C SER A 46 -1.47 -1.62 9.76
N HIS A 47 -1.39 -1.35 8.45
CA HIS A 47 -1.11 -2.35 7.44
C HIS A 47 0.29 -2.97 7.58
N ILE A 48 1.32 -2.17 7.87
CA ILE A 48 2.68 -2.69 8.12
C ILE A 48 2.68 -3.66 9.31
N GLN A 49 2.02 -3.31 10.42
CA GLN A 49 1.95 -4.18 11.60
C GLN A 49 1.22 -5.48 11.30
N LYS A 50 0.10 -5.41 10.56
CA LYS A 50 -0.63 -6.60 10.12
C LYS A 50 0.20 -7.52 9.24
N LEU A 51 0.95 -6.96 8.27
CA LEU A 51 1.90 -7.73 7.46
C LEU A 51 2.97 -8.40 8.33
N LYS A 52 3.56 -7.68 9.28
CA LYS A 52 4.58 -8.23 10.21
C LYS A 52 4.06 -9.40 11.04
N LEU A 53 2.80 -9.33 11.46
CA LEU A 53 2.12 -10.37 12.24
C LEU A 53 1.48 -11.47 11.39
N GLU A 54 1.61 -11.39 10.06
CA GLU A 54 0.95 -12.29 9.09
C GLU A 54 -0.58 -12.32 9.25
N ASP A 55 -1.15 -11.20 9.70
CA ASP A 55 -2.59 -10.97 9.76
C ASP A 55 -3.08 -10.37 8.44
N PHE A 56 -3.64 -11.23 7.58
CA PHE A 56 -4.14 -10.81 6.26
C PHE A 56 -5.63 -10.44 6.25
N SER A 57 -6.26 -10.25 7.41
CA SER A 57 -7.69 -9.87 7.53
C SER A 57 -8.04 -8.58 6.78
N LYS A 58 -7.07 -7.71 6.55
CA LYS A 58 -7.22 -6.39 5.92
C LYS A 58 -6.48 -6.27 4.59
N VAL A 59 -6.15 -7.40 3.96
CA VAL A 59 -5.43 -7.41 2.68
C VAL A 59 -6.23 -6.75 1.55
N LYS A 60 -7.56 -6.83 1.58
CA LYS A 60 -8.44 -6.15 0.61
C LYS A 60 -8.30 -4.63 0.71
N ASP A 61 -8.38 -4.10 1.93
CA ASP A 61 -8.28 -2.66 2.19
C ASP A 61 -6.91 -2.14 1.74
N LEU A 62 -5.85 -2.92 2.02
CA LEU A 62 -4.49 -2.63 1.53
C LEU A 62 -4.43 -2.56 -0.01
N ILE A 63 -5.09 -3.46 -0.73
CA ILE A 63 -5.10 -3.42 -2.21
C ILE A 63 -5.89 -2.21 -2.71
N LEU A 64 -7.03 -1.89 -2.09
CA LEU A 64 -7.84 -0.73 -2.47
C LEU A 64 -7.07 0.59 -2.32
N LEU A 65 -6.18 0.69 -1.32
CA LEU A 65 -5.31 1.84 -1.13
C LEU A 65 -4.35 2.08 -2.32
N PHE A 66 -4.01 1.03 -3.08
CA PHE A 66 -3.16 1.08 -4.28
C PHE A 66 -3.93 0.92 -5.60
N ALA A 67 -5.26 0.83 -5.56
CA ALA A 67 -6.07 0.63 -6.75
C ALA A 67 -6.00 1.85 -7.70
N PRO A 68 -6.32 1.68 -8.99
CA PRO A 68 -6.52 2.81 -9.88
C PRO A 68 -7.53 3.81 -9.29
N THR A 69 -7.23 5.10 -9.39
CA THR A 69 -8.01 6.21 -8.82
C THR A 69 -8.15 6.16 -7.30
N SER A 70 -7.26 5.46 -6.59
CA SER A 70 -7.22 5.52 -5.13
C SER A 70 -6.66 6.85 -4.62
N ASP A 71 -6.85 7.10 -3.33
CA ASP A 71 -6.25 8.24 -2.63
C ASP A 71 -4.75 8.36 -2.90
N LEU A 72 -3.99 7.25 -2.83
CA LEU A 72 -2.55 7.31 -3.06
C LEU A 72 -2.19 7.71 -4.49
N GLN A 73 -2.98 7.30 -5.48
CA GLN A 73 -2.76 7.73 -6.86
C GLN A 73 -3.03 9.23 -7.01
N GLU A 74 -4.14 9.73 -6.47
CA GLU A 74 -4.49 11.16 -6.56
C GLU A 74 -3.49 12.04 -5.81
N ILE A 75 -3.08 11.63 -4.60
CA ILE A 75 -2.02 12.29 -3.83
C ILE A 75 -0.72 12.31 -4.65
N SER A 76 -0.37 11.23 -5.34
CA SER A 76 0.86 11.18 -6.14
C SER A 76 0.88 12.21 -7.28
N LEU A 77 -0.29 12.42 -7.89
CA LEU A 77 -0.48 13.36 -8.99
C LEU A 77 -0.41 14.80 -8.50
N SER A 78 -1.15 15.13 -7.43
CA SER A 78 -1.14 16.48 -6.83
C SER A 78 0.24 16.86 -6.26
N SER A 79 0.97 15.87 -5.75
CA SER A 79 2.26 16.08 -5.06
C SER A 79 3.48 15.99 -5.99
N GLY A 80 3.29 15.70 -7.28
CA GLY A 80 4.36 15.69 -8.28
C GLY A 80 5.30 14.48 -8.24
N TRP A 81 4.87 13.36 -7.66
CA TRP A 81 5.65 12.11 -7.61
C TRP A 81 4.94 10.91 -8.26
N SER A 82 3.98 11.16 -9.16
CA SER A 82 3.21 10.14 -9.89
C SER A 82 4.07 9.10 -10.62
N ASN A 83 5.13 9.51 -11.32
CA ASN A 83 6.04 8.56 -11.98
C ASN A 83 6.72 7.61 -10.99
N HIS A 84 7.02 8.09 -9.79
CA HIS A 84 7.59 7.27 -8.73
C HIS A 84 6.52 6.32 -8.16
N TYR A 85 5.30 6.82 -7.99
CA TYR A 85 4.16 6.01 -7.57
C TYR A 85 3.86 4.86 -8.54
N LEU A 86 3.88 5.07 -9.85
CA LEU A 86 3.66 4.00 -10.83
C LEU A 86 4.67 2.85 -10.68
N ASN A 87 5.95 3.17 -10.48
CA ASN A 87 6.98 2.15 -10.24
C ASN A 87 6.75 1.40 -8.92
N ILE A 88 6.20 2.08 -7.90
CA ILE A 88 5.85 1.48 -6.61
C ILE A 88 4.63 0.57 -6.76
N SER A 89 3.58 1.04 -7.44
CA SER A 89 2.33 0.30 -7.62
C SER A 89 2.55 -0.97 -8.44
N GLU A 90 3.38 -0.94 -9.48
CA GLU A 90 3.74 -2.15 -10.24
C GLU A 90 4.43 -3.21 -9.37
N LYS A 91 5.34 -2.79 -8.48
CA LYS A 91 5.99 -3.71 -7.53
C LYS A 91 5.02 -4.23 -6.48
N PHE A 92 4.12 -3.37 -6.01
CA PHE A 92 3.06 -3.74 -5.08
C PHE A 92 2.16 -4.82 -5.68
N ASP A 93 1.68 -4.63 -6.92
CA ASP A 93 0.81 -5.57 -7.63
C ASP A 93 1.44 -6.96 -7.75
N VAL A 94 2.74 -7.02 -8.06
CA VAL A 94 3.46 -8.30 -8.12
C VAL A 94 3.53 -8.96 -6.74
N ALA A 95 3.95 -8.21 -5.72
CA ALA A 95 4.15 -8.76 -4.38
C ALA A 95 2.84 -9.19 -3.73
N ILE A 96 1.77 -8.40 -3.87
CA ILE A 96 0.46 -8.68 -3.26
C ILE A 96 -0.21 -9.88 -3.93
N ARG A 97 -0.12 -10.01 -5.26
CA ARG A 97 -0.62 -11.17 -6.00
C ARG A 97 0.06 -12.46 -5.53
N ASN A 98 1.38 -12.47 -5.47
CA ASN A 98 2.14 -13.63 -5.02
C ASN A 98 1.79 -13.99 -3.56
N LEU A 99 1.64 -12.99 -2.69
CA LEU A 99 1.22 -13.20 -1.30
C LEU A 99 -0.18 -13.83 -1.24
N CYS A 100 -1.15 -13.30 -1.99
CA CYS A 100 -2.49 -13.86 -2.05
C CYS A 100 -2.49 -15.31 -2.57
N GLU A 101 -1.69 -15.64 -3.58
CA GLU A 101 -1.56 -17.01 -4.10
C GLU A 101 -1.01 -17.97 -3.05
N ILE A 102 0.07 -17.59 -2.35
CA ILE A 102 0.72 -18.39 -1.32
C ILE A 102 -0.24 -18.71 -0.17
N PHE A 103 -0.95 -17.70 0.32
CA PHE A 103 -1.87 -17.82 1.46
C PHE A 103 -3.31 -18.16 1.04
N LYS A 104 -3.56 -18.39 -0.25
CA LYS A 104 -4.88 -18.68 -0.84
C LYS A 104 -5.95 -17.66 -0.45
N LEU A 105 -5.58 -16.39 -0.42
CA LEU A 105 -6.46 -15.27 -0.08
C LEU A 105 -7.34 -14.91 -1.28
N LYS A 106 -8.60 -14.58 -1.03
CA LYS A 106 -9.55 -14.12 -2.05
C LYS A 106 -10.08 -12.71 -1.74
N PRO A 107 -9.25 -11.66 -1.90
CA PRO A 107 -9.61 -10.30 -1.46
C PRO A 107 -10.82 -9.67 -2.19
N PHE A 108 -11.14 -10.14 -3.40
CA PHE A 108 -12.18 -9.54 -4.24
C PHE A 108 -13.35 -10.48 -4.58
N PHE A 109 -13.31 -11.74 -4.13
CA PHE A 109 -14.34 -12.73 -4.42
C PHE A 109 -14.54 -13.67 -3.24
N ASP A 110 -15.63 -13.49 -2.51
CA ASP A 110 -16.25 -14.55 -1.70
C ASP A 110 -17.56 -14.90 -2.38
N ASP A 111 -17.55 -15.97 -3.19
CA ASP A 111 -18.70 -16.81 -3.49
C ASP A 111 -18.20 -18.25 -3.70
#